data_AF-A0A958MUF5-F1
#
_entry.id   AF-A0A958MUF5-F1
#
_cell.length_a   1.000
_cell.length_b   1.000
_cell.length_c   1.000
_cell.angle_alpha   90.00
_cell.angle_beta   90.00
_cell.angle_gamma   90.00
#
_symmetry.space_group_name_H-M   'P 1'
#
loop_
_entity.id
_entity.type
_entity.pdbx_description
1 polymer ?
#
loop_
_entity_poly.entity_id
_entity_poly.type
_entity_poly.pdbx_seq_one_letter_code
_entity_poly.pdbx_strand_id
1 'polypeptide(L)'
;GCGRTDFQQGSSTRLFASVREKLFSLPDDTFVYPGHDYKGQTVSTIGEEKQFNPRLRLNHTVDDFARIMDELKLDPPQRIAEAVPANLRLGDLS
;
A
#
# COMPACT_ATOMS: atom_id res chain seq x y z
N GLY A 1 4.10 -6.03 0.97
CA GLY A 1 4.17 -4.80 1.85
C GLY A 1 2.97 -3.90 1.59
N CYS A 2 2.97 -2.60 1.93
CA CYS A 2 1.93 -1.65 1.46
C CYS A 2 2.41 -0.19 1.46
N GLY A 3 1.71 0.66 0.70
CA GLY A 3 1.89 2.13 0.74
C GLY A 3 1.48 2.74 2.07
N ARG A 4 1.91 3.99 2.32
CA ARG A 4 1.51 4.80 3.48
C ARG A 4 0.08 5.34 3.33
N THR A 5 -0.56 5.73 4.43
CA THR A 5 -1.97 6.13 4.50
C THR A 5 -2.21 7.47 5.18
N ASP A 6 -1.15 8.20 5.51
CA ASP A 6 -1.14 9.45 6.28
C ASP A 6 -1.12 10.73 5.40
N PHE A 7 -1.10 10.58 4.08
CA PHE A 7 -1.20 11.68 3.10
C PHE A 7 -2.28 11.39 2.06
N GLN A 8 -2.60 12.38 1.22
CA GLN A 8 -3.54 12.26 0.09
C GLN A 8 -4.93 11.73 0.47
N GLN A 9 -5.43 12.14 1.65
CA GLN A 9 -6.71 11.65 2.22
C GLN A 9 -6.73 10.12 2.41
N GLY A 10 -5.54 9.53 2.64
CA GLY A 10 -5.39 8.11 2.92
C GLY A 10 -6.10 7.66 4.19
N SER A 11 -6.38 6.36 4.26
CA SER A 11 -7.03 5.74 5.41
C SER A 11 -6.59 4.29 5.53
N SER A 12 -6.03 3.92 6.68
CA SER A 12 -5.58 2.56 6.98
C SER A 12 -6.74 1.56 6.91
N THR A 13 -7.90 1.91 7.47
CA THR A 13 -9.09 1.05 7.42
C THR A 13 -9.61 0.84 5.98
N ARG A 14 -9.64 1.91 5.17
CA ARG A 14 -10.02 1.79 3.74
C ARG A 14 -9.02 0.98 2.92
N LEU A 15 -7.72 1.13 3.17
CA LEU A 15 -6.69 0.34 2.51
C LEU A 15 -6.82 -1.14 2.87
N PHE A 16 -7.01 -1.45 4.16
CA PHE A 16 -7.22 -2.82 4.63
C PHE A 16 -8.42 -3.48 3.94
N ALA A 17 -9.58 -2.82 3.95
CA ALA A 17 -10.78 -3.30 3.28
C ALA A 17 -10.54 -3.50 1.78
N SER A 18 -9.91 -2.53 1.10
CA SER A 18 -9.61 -2.63 -0.34
C SER A 18 -8.75 -3.85 -0.66
N VAL A 19 -7.71 -4.12 0.13
CA VAL A 19 -6.85 -5.30 -0.08
C VAL A 19 -7.63 -6.58 0.21
N ARG A 20 -8.33 -6.66 1.34
CA ARG A 20 -9.03 -7.89 1.77
C ARG A 20 -10.19 -8.27 0.87
N GLU A 21 -10.97 -7.30 0.43
CA GLU A 21 -12.21 -7.56 -0.34
C GLU A 21 -11.95 -7.65 -1.84
N LYS A 22 -10.96 -6.92 -2.37
CA LYS A 22 -10.71 -6.84 -3.82
C LYS A 22 -9.51 -7.63 -4.30
N LEU A 23 -8.38 -7.54 -3.59
CA LEU A 23 -7.14 -8.20 -4.02
C LEU A 23 -7.09 -9.63 -3.50
N PHE A 24 -7.37 -9.84 -2.21
CA PHE A 24 -7.31 -11.17 -1.61
C PHE A 24 -8.51 -12.06 -1.99
N SER A 25 -9.50 -11.53 -2.71
CA SER A 25 -10.55 -12.34 -3.35
C SER A 25 -10.10 -12.97 -4.68
N LEU A 26 -8.93 -12.57 -5.22
CA LEU A 26 -8.35 -13.16 -6.41
C LEU A 26 -7.70 -14.54 -6.10
N PRO A 27 -7.51 -15.40 -7.12
CA PRO A 27 -6.79 -16.67 -7.01
C PRO A 27 -5.36 -16.48 -6.47
N ASP A 28 -4.87 -17.44 -5.69
CA ASP A 28 -3.58 -17.35 -5.02
C ASP A 28 -2.38 -17.28 -5.98
N ASP A 29 -2.50 -17.86 -7.17
CA ASP A 29 -1.50 -17.82 -8.24
C ASP A 29 -1.50 -16.51 -9.06
N THR A 30 -2.41 -15.58 -8.75
CA THR A 30 -2.46 -14.28 -9.42
C THR A 30 -1.21 -13.47 -9.08
N PHE A 31 -0.46 -13.05 -10.12
CA PHE A 31 0.70 -12.19 -9.96
C PHE A 31 0.33 -10.78 -9.47
N VAL A 32 1.14 -10.25 -8.56
CA VAL A 32 1.06 -8.90 -8.03
C VAL A 32 2.31 -8.13 -8.46
N TYR A 33 2.13 -7.15 -9.34
CA TYR A 33 3.18 -6.22 -9.77
C TYR A 33 3.00 -4.88 -9.04
N PRO A 34 3.83 -4.56 -8.03
CA PRO A 34 3.67 -3.35 -7.24
C PRO A 34 4.19 -2.11 -8.00
N GLY A 35 3.61 -0.94 -7.72
CA GLY A 35 4.09 0.32 -8.30
C GLY A 35 5.47 0.77 -7.78
N HIS A 36 5.91 0.26 -6.63
CA HIS A 36 7.22 0.56 -6.04
C HIS A 36 7.75 -0.66 -5.30
N ASP A 37 9.07 -0.82 -5.30
CA ASP A 37 9.82 -1.73 -4.44
C ASP A 37 11.13 -1.07 -4.00
N TYR A 38 11.60 -1.42 -2.80
CA TYR A 38 12.83 -0.88 -2.20
C TYR A 38 13.78 -1.99 -1.71
N LYS A 39 13.55 -3.24 -2.14
CA LYS A 39 14.30 -4.44 -1.72
C LYS A 39 14.82 -5.27 -2.89
N GLY A 40 14.63 -4.83 -4.14
CA GLY A 40 15.00 -5.55 -5.36
C GLY A 40 13.98 -6.59 -5.83
N GLN A 41 12.75 -6.55 -5.31
CA GLN A 41 11.66 -7.44 -5.71
C GLN A 41 10.89 -6.85 -6.91
N THR A 42 10.51 -7.71 -7.86
CA THR A 42 9.84 -7.30 -9.10
C THR A 42 8.38 -7.76 -9.18
N VAL A 43 8.05 -8.90 -8.55
CA VAL A 43 6.72 -9.52 -8.59
C VAL A 43 6.53 -10.39 -7.34
N SER A 44 5.27 -10.55 -6.92
CA SER A 44 4.83 -11.55 -5.94
C SER A 44 3.51 -12.18 -6.42
N THR A 45 2.82 -12.93 -5.57
CA THR A 45 1.50 -13.50 -5.83
C THR A 45 0.51 -13.15 -4.71
N ILE A 46 -0.79 -13.28 -4.98
CA ILE A 46 -1.82 -13.08 -3.96
C ILE A 46 -1.66 -14.06 -2.79
N GLY A 47 -1.28 -15.32 -3.07
CA GLY A 47 -1.00 -16.32 -2.03
C GLY A 47 0.17 -15.91 -1.14
N GLU A 48 1.27 -15.44 -1.72
CA GLU A 48 2.43 -14.95 -0.97
C GLU A 48 2.06 -13.74 -0.10
N GLU A 49 1.31 -12.76 -0.62
CA GLU A 49 0.91 -11.59 0.15
C GLU A 49 -0.10 -11.94 1.26
N LYS A 50 -1.01 -12.89 1.03
CA LYS A 50 -1.92 -13.41 2.07
C LYS A 50 -1.16 -14.06 3.23
N GLN A 51 -0.09 -14.80 2.93
CA GLN A 51 0.66 -15.56 3.92
C GLN A 51 1.75 -14.72 4.62
N PHE A 52 2.48 -13.91 3.86
CA PHE A 52 3.75 -13.34 4.31
C PHE A 52 3.78 -11.81 4.37
N ASN A 53 2.77 -11.08 3.88
CA ASN A 53 2.78 -9.63 3.96
C ASN A 53 2.91 -9.18 5.42
N PRO A 54 3.94 -8.39 5.78
CA PRO A 54 4.24 -8.07 7.18
C PRO A 54 3.17 -7.20 7.85
N ARG A 55 2.24 -6.62 7.09
CA ARG A 55 1.18 -5.73 7.58
C ARG A 55 -0.22 -6.25 7.27
N LEU A 56 -0.42 -6.88 6.11
CA LEU A 56 -1.75 -7.21 5.58
C LEU A 56 -2.10 -8.70 5.60
N ARG A 57 -1.16 -9.59 5.94
CA ARG A 57 -1.37 -11.06 5.94
C ARG A 57 -2.63 -11.48 6.71
N LEU A 58 -3.20 -12.62 6.34
CA LEU A 58 -4.57 -13.00 6.74
C LEU A 58 -4.82 -13.04 8.25
N ASN A 59 -3.80 -13.35 9.05
CA ASN A 59 -3.90 -13.42 10.50
C ASN A 59 -3.88 -12.06 11.22
N HIS A 60 -3.69 -10.94 10.50
CA HIS A 60 -3.87 -9.60 11.06
C HIS A 60 -5.33 -9.16 10.99
N THR A 61 -5.80 -8.55 12.07
CA THR A 61 -7.08 -7.82 12.10
C THR A 61 -6.93 -6.42 11.51
N VAL A 62 -8.06 -5.72 11.31
CA VAL A 62 -8.04 -4.31 10.90
C VAL A 62 -7.39 -3.42 11.96
N ASP A 63 -7.56 -3.74 13.24
CA ASP A 63 -6.98 -2.99 14.37
C ASP A 63 -5.47 -3.22 14.45
N ASP A 64 -4.99 -4.45 14.22
CA ASP A 64 -3.56 -4.73 14.11
C ASP A 64 -2.93 -3.90 12.99
N PHE A 65 -3.59 -3.88 11.83
CA PHE A 65 -3.12 -3.10 10.69
C PHE A 65 -3.12 -1.60 10.97
N ALA A 66 -4.23 -1.06 11.49
CA ALA A 66 -4.35 0.37 11.82
C ALA A 66 -3.25 0.79 12.80
N ARG A 67 -3.06 0.03 13.88
CA ARG A 67 -2.01 0.28 14.87
C ARG A 67 -0.61 0.22 14.25
N ILE A 68 -0.30 -0.80 13.45
CA ILE A 68 0.99 -0.90 12.76
C ILE A 68 1.24 0.33 11.88
N MET A 69 0.22 0.78 11.13
CA MET A 69 0.35 1.93 10.24
C MET A 69 0.53 3.25 11.00
N ASP A 70 -0.18 3.44 12.11
CA ASP A 70 -0.08 4.64 12.96
C ASP A 70 1.26 4.73 13.70
N GLU A 71 1.88 3.59 14.02
CA GLU A 71 3.19 3.52 14.67
C GLU A 71 4.38 3.73 13.70
N LEU A 72 4.14 3.80 12.38
CA LEU A 72 5.21 4.01 11.39
C LEU A 72 5.79 5.44 11.49
N LYS A 73 7.06 5.51 11.87
CA LYS A 73 7.85 6.76 11.84
C LYS A 73 8.49 6.93 10.47
N LEU A 74 7.78 7.64 9.58
CA LEU A 74 8.23 7.90 8.22
C LEU A 74 8.51 9.38 8.02
N ASP A 75 9.62 9.68 7.35
CA ASP A 75 9.88 11.05 6.89
C ASP A 75 8.77 11.54 5.95
N PRO A 76 8.50 12.85 5.91
CA PRO A 76 7.61 13.42 4.90
C PRO A 76 8.04 13.04 3.48
N PRO A 77 7.10 12.73 2.56
CA PRO A 77 7.50 12.35 1.20
C PRO A 77 8.16 13.53 0.47
N GLN A 78 9.41 13.31 0.02
CA GLN A 78 10.32 14.37 -0.44
C GLN A 78 9.75 15.26 -1.55
N ARG A 79 8.96 14.70 -2.46
CA ARG A 79 8.42 15.41 -3.63
C ARG A 79 6.91 15.64 -3.58
N ILE A 80 6.25 15.45 -2.43
CA ILE A 80 4.77 15.52 -2.39
C ILE A 80 4.22 16.88 -2.82
N ALA A 81 4.89 17.98 -2.44
CA ALA A 81 4.46 19.34 -2.76
C ALA A 81 4.60 19.69 -4.26
N GLU A 82 5.49 19.01 -4.98
CA GLU A 82 5.70 19.19 -6.42
C GLU A 82 4.83 18.19 -7.21
N ALA A 83 4.93 16.90 -6.85
CA ALA A 83 4.33 15.81 -7.60
C ALA A 83 2.81 15.78 -7.50
N VAL A 84 2.20 16.12 -6.36
CA VAL A 84 0.74 16.07 -6.22
C VAL A 84 0.06 17.11 -7.11
N PRO A 85 0.42 18.41 -7.08
CA PRO A 85 -0.16 19.40 -8.00
C PRO A 85 0.09 19.07 -9.47
N ALA A 86 1.30 18.62 -9.82
CA ALA A 86 1.62 18.25 -11.19
C ALA A 86 0.76 17.08 -11.70
N ASN A 87 0.62 16.02 -10.89
CA ASN A 87 -0.17 14.84 -11.26
C ASN A 87 -1.67 15.15 -11.37
N LEU A 88 -2.20 16.10 -10.60
CA LEU A 88 -3.57 16.59 -10.77
C LEU A 88 -3.78 17.33 -12.09
N ARG A 89 -2.69 17.80 -12.71
CA ARG A 89 -2.66 18.46 -14.03
C ARG A 89 -1.95 17.62 -15.08
N LEU A 90 -2.02 16.30 -14.97
CA LEU A 90 -1.47 15.35 -15.96
C LEU A 90 0.05 15.50 -16.23
N GLY A 91 0.81 15.90 -15.22
CA GLY A 91 2.27 16.07 -15.31
C GLY A 91 2.71 17.50 -15.61
N ASP A 92 1.79 18.47 -15.64
CA ASP A 92 2.11 19.88 -15.85
C ASP A 92 2.75 20.53 -14.61
N LEU A 93 3.99 20.98 -14.78
CA LEU A 93 4.80 21.66 -13.77
C LEU A 93 4.64 23.19 -13.78
N SER A 94 3.87 23.75 -14.71
CA SER A 94 3.67 25.20 -14.86
C SER A 94 2.80 25.84 -13.78
#